data_AF-A0A943H4E5-F1
#
_entry.id   AF-A0A943H4E5-F1
#
_cell.length_a   1.000
_cell.length_b   1.000
_cell.length_c   1.000
_cell.angle_alpha   90.00
_cell.angle_beta   90.00
_cell.angle_gamma   90.00
#
_symmetry.space_group_name_H-M   'P 1'
#
loop_
_entity.id
_entity.type
_entity.pdbx_description
1 polymer ?
#
loop_
_entity_poly.entity_id
_entity_poly.type
_entity_poly.pdbx_seq_one_letter_code
_entity_poly.pdbx_strand_id
1 'polypeptide(L)'
;MIRNEDFLELRESYIEIGKMVQKYGYGQYNGILRILMGQVNCIDSDENDGKKMKYLTESYSKLFALRGGLSDFIIYDADVQLRNQLNEKYNDKVKKVWNIMKDYI
;
A
#
# COMPACT_ATOMS: atom_id res chain seq x y z
N MET A 1 -5.87 19.27 5.65
CA MET A 1 -5.80 18.33 6.78
C MET A 1 -6.51 17.07 6.33
N ILE A 2 -5.83 15.94 6.38
CA ILE A 2 -6.41 14.65 5.95
C ILE A 2 -7.61 14.31 6.86
N ARG A 3 -8.65 13.70 6.31
CA ARG A 3 -9.84 13.35 7.09
C ARG A 3 -9.64 11.99 7.76
N ASN A 4 -10.32 11.75 8.86
CA ASN A 4 -10.27 10.44 9.54
C ASN A 4 -10.69 9.28 8.62
N GLU A 5 -11.66 9.51 7.73
CA GLU A 5 -12.08 8.54 6.71
C GLU A 5 -10.94 8.18 5.75
N ASP A 6 -10.10 9.15 5.40
CA ASP A 6 -8.96 8.93 4.51
C ASP A 6 -7.89 8.07 5.22
N PHE A 7 -7.67 8.27 6.52
CA PHE A 7 -6.78 7.40 7.31
C PHE A 7 -7.30 5.96 7.38
N LEU A 8 -8.61 5.76 7.60
CA LEU A 8 -9.21 4.42 7.62
C LEU A 8 -9.06 3.73 6.27
N GLU A 9 -9.35 4.42 5.16
CA GLU A 9 -9.22 3.88 3.81
C GLU A 9 -7.76 3.57 3.45
N LEU A 10 -6.80 4.42 3.86
CA LEU A 10 -5.37 4.13 3.72
C LEU A 10 -4.99 2.86 4.48
N ARG A 11 -5.41 2.76 5.74
CA ARG A 11 -5.14 1.60 6.59
C ARG A 11 -5.65 0.31 5.97
N GLU A 12 -6.91 0.28 5.57
CA GLU A 12 -7.53 -0.89 4.93
C GLU A 12 -6.83 -1.25 3.62
N SER A 13 -6.51 -0.25 2.79
CA SER A 13 -5.81 -0.46 1.53
C SER A 13 -4.40 -1.02 1.74
N TYR A 14 -3.63 -0.50 2.69
CA TYR A 14 -2.30 -1.03 3.01
C TYR A 14 -2.35 -2.46 3.55
N ILE A 15 -3.35 -2.81 4.37
CA ILE A 15 -3.55 -4.19 4.85
C ILE A 15 -3.86 -5.13 3.70
N GLU A 16 -4.78 -4.77 2.81
CA GLU A 16 -5.16 -5.62 1.68
C GLU A 16 -4.02 -5.79 0.68
N ILE A 17 -3.31 -4.70 0.34
CA ILE A 17 -2.10 -4.75 -0.47
C ILE A 17 -1.08 -5.68 0.19
N GLY A 18 -0.83 -5.52 1.50
CA GLY A 18 0.10 -6.35 2.26
C GLY A 18 -0.24 -7.84 2.19
N LYS A 19 -1.52 -8.21 2.33
CA LYS A 19 -1.98 -9.61 2.20
C LYS A 19 -1.69 -10.17 0.81
N MET A 20 -1.96 -9.40 -0.25
CA MET A 20 -1.70 -9.83 -1.63
C MET A 20 -0.21 -9.97 -1.91
N VAL A 21 0.59 -9.00 -1.49
CA VAL A 21 2.06 -9.02 -1.62
C VAL A 21 2.68 -10.17 -0.82
N GLN A 22 2.17 -10.45 0.38
CA GLN A 22 2.64 -11.57 1.19
C GLN A 22 2.37 -12.92 0.52
N LYS A 23 1.18 -13.08 -0.06
CA LYS A 23 0.78 -14.33 -0.71
C LYS A 23 1.48 -14.55 -2.05
N TYR A 24 1.57 -13.51 -2.88
CA TYR A 24 1.99 -13.64 -4.28
C TYR A 24 3.37 -13.01 -4.58
N GLY A 25 4.03 -12.40 -3.61
CA GLY A 25 5.36 -11.81 -3.78
C GLY A 25 6.53 -12.78 -3.53
N TYR A 26 6.25 -14.03 -3.17
CA TYR A 26 7.23 -15.13 -3.03
C TYR A 26 8.51 -14.74 -2.27
N GLY A 27 8.39 -13.91 -1.23
CA GLY A 27 9.49 -13.42 -0.39
C GLY A 27 10.36 -12.31 -0.99
N GLN A 28 10.26 -12.02 -2.29
CA GLN A 28 11.02 -10.96 -2.95
C GLN A 28 10.63 -9.56 -2.44
N TYR A 29 9.39 -9.43 -1.98
CA TYR A 29 8.81 -8.18 -1.48
C TYR A 29 8.86 -8.04 0.04
N ASN A 30 9.68 -8.82 0.75
CA ASN A 30 9.78 -8.75 2.22
C ASN A 30 10.15 -7.34 2.74
N GLY A 31 10.99 -6.61 2.01
CA GLY A 31 11.29 -5.21 2.32
C GLY A 31 10.06 -4.31 2.22
N ILE A 32 9.28 -4.46 1.16
CA ILE A 32 8.03 -3.73 0.93
C ILE A 32 6.97 -4.08 1.98
N LEU A 33 6.85 -5.35 2.37
CA LEU A 33 5.94 -5.79 3.44
C LEU A 33 6.25 -5.09 4.77
N ARG A 34 7.52 -4.94 5.13
CA ARG A 34 7.91 -4.19 6.35
C ARG A 34 7.49 -2.73 6.28
N ILE A 35 7.59 -2.10 5.11
CA ILE A 35 7.18 -0.70 4.94
C ILE A 35 5.65 -0.57 5.02
N LEU A 36 4.90 -1.47 4.37
CA LEU A 36 3.43 -1.53 4.45
C LEU A 36 2.94 -1.70 5.89
N MET A 37 3.55 -2.63 6.64
CA MET A 37 3.25 -2.79 8.08
C MET A 37 3.57 -1.52 8.86
N GLY A 38 4.68 -0.84 8.54
CA GLY A 38 5.01 0.46 9.11
C GLY A 38 3.94 1.52 8.86
N GLN A 39 3.36 1.56 7.66
CA GLN A 39 2.25 2.50 7.36
C GLN A 39 1.04 2.23 8.25
N VAL A 40 0.63 0.97 8.37
CA VAL A 40 -0.52 0.57 9.20
C VAL A 40 -0.27 0.92 10.65
N ASN A 41 0.91 0.58 11.18
CA ASN A 41 1.29 0.91 12.56
C ASN A 41 1.31 2.42 12.81
N CYS A 42 1.77 3.20 11.82
CA CYS A 42 1.76 4.66 11.91
C CYS A 42 0.33 5.20 12.00
N ILE A 43 -0.58 4.71 11.17
CA ILE A 43 -1.99 5.14 11.19
C ILE A 43 -2.65 4.77 12.53
N ASP A 44 -2.37 3.56 13.03
CA ASP A 44 -2.95 3.02 14.28
C ASP A 44 -2.34 3.60 15.56
N SER A 45 -1.24 4.37 15.45
CA SER A 45 -0.59 4.98 16.61
C SER A 45 -1.36 6.17 17.21
N ASP A 46 -1.04 6.54 18.44
CA ASP A 46 -1.56 7.74 19.10
C ASP A 46 -0.80 9.04 18.69
N GLU A 47 0.07 8.98 17.68
CA GLU A 47 0.78 10.15 17.20
C GLU A 47 -0.15 11.16 16.52
N ASN A 48 0.22 12.44 16.54
CA ASN A 48 -0.58 13.48 15.88
C ASN A 48 -0.54 13.35 14.35
N ASP A 49 -1.57 13.89 13.70
CA ASP A 49 -1.75 13.83 12.24
C ASP A 49 -0.54 14.37 11.46
N GLY A 50 0.14 15.39 11.98
CA GLY A 50 1.33 15.95 11.33
C GLY A 50 2.48 14.95 11.24
N LYS A 51 2.77 14.25 12.34
CA LYS A 51 3.77 13.17 12.37
C LYS A 51 3.34 11.97 11.52
N LYS A 52 2.06 11.59 11.60
CA LYS A 52 1.52 10.49 10.78
C LYS A 52 1.69 10.80 9.29
N MET A 53 1.24 11.98 8.86
CA MET A 53 1.34 12.39 7.46
C MET A 53 2.78 12.47 6.99
N LYS A 54 3.70 13.02 7.79
CA LYS A 54 5.13 13.04 7.45
C LYS A 54 5.68 11.64 7.21
N TYR A 55 5.38 10.68 8.08
CA TYR A 55 5.84 9.30 7.92
C TYR A 55 5.24 8.63 6.68
N LEU A 56 3.94 8.84 6.43
CA LEU A 56 3.23 8.28 5.28
C LEU A 56 3.79 8.81 3.95
N THR A 57 4.03 10.13 3.85
CA THR A 57 4.57 10.75 2.62
C THR A 57 6.02 10.35 2.37
N GLU A 58 6.87 10.34 3.40
CA GLU A 58 8.27 9.88 3.29
C GLU A 58 8.37 8.41 2.88
N SER A 59 7.39 7.59 3.27
CA SER A 59 7.36 6.16 2.95
C SER A 59 6.72 5.86 1.59
N TYR A 60 5.85 6.75 1.08
CA TYR A 60 5.16 6.58 -0.20
C TYR A 60 6.15 6.33 -1.35
N SER A 61 7.21 7.13 -1.44
CA SER A 61 8.25 6.97 -2.48
C SER A 61 8.93 5.61 -2.41
N LYS A 62 9.19 5.08 -1.21
CA LYS A 62 9.81 3.76 -1.02
C LYS A 62 8.91 2.62 -1.44
N LEU A 63 7.59 2.82 -1.34
CA LEU A 63 6.59 1.85 -1.77
C LEU A 63 6.38 1.86 -3.27
N PHE A 64 6.29 3.04 -3.90
CA PHE A 64 5.77 3.16 -5.27
C PHE A 64 6.78 3.69 -6.30
N ALA A 65 7.81 4.45 -5.90
CA ALA A 65 8.72 5.10 -6.86
C ALA A 65 10.01 4.31 -7.13
N LEU A 66 10.38 3.38 -6.24
CA LEU A 66 11.58 2.57 -6.41
C LEU A 66 11.32 1.34 -7.29
N ARG A 67 12.30 0.99 -8.12
CA ARG A 67 12.29 -0.28 -8.88
C ARG A 67 12.20 -1.47 -7.93
N GLY A 68 11.31 -2.41 -8.21
CA GLY A 68 10.96 -3.50 -7.30
C GLY A 68 9.97 -3.09 -6.20
N GLY A 69 9.38 -1.90 -6.31
CA GLY A 69 8.27 -1.45 -5.48
C GLY A 69 6.92 -2.00 -5.96
N LEU A 70 5.85 -1.50 -5.34
CA LEU A 70 4.47 -1.88 -5.62
C LEU A 70 4.00 -1.51 -7.02
N SER A 71 4.59 -0.51 -7.66
CA SER A 71 4.28 -0.15 -9.05
C SER A 71 4.71 -1.23 -10.05
N ASP A 72 5.73 -2.02 -9.70
CA ASP A 72 6.22 -3.14 -10.52
C ASP A 72 5.57 -4.47 -10.11
N PHE A 73 4.79 -4.50 -9.03
CA PHE A 73 4.21 -5.72 -8.51
C PHE A 73 3.04 -6.19 -9.36
N ILE A 74 3.16 -7.41 -9.89
CA ILE A 74 2.12 -8.08 -10.67
C ILE A 74 1.89 -9.45 -10.03
N ILE A 75 0.62 -9.76 -9.78
CA ILE A 75 0.24 -11.08 -9.28
C ILE A 75 0.27 -12.06 -10.45
N TYR A 76 1.01 -13.15 -10.31
CA TYR A 76 1.04 -14.23 -11.28
C TYR A 76 0.26 -15.45 -10.75
N ASP A 77 -0.65 -15.94 -11.59
CA ASP A 77 -1.36 -17.21 -11.42
C ASP A 77 -1.48 -17.89 -12.79
N ALA A 78 -1.50 -19.23 -12.79
CA ALA A 78 -1.65 -20.03 -14.02
C ALA A 78 -3.07 -19.91 -14.59
N ASP A 79 -4.07 -19.73 -13.72
CA ASP A 79 -5.43 -19.38 -14.14
C ASP A 79 -5.48 -17.90 -14.55
N VAL A 80 -5.64 -17.66 -15.85
CA VAL A 80 -5.68 -16.31 -16.42
C VAL A 80 -6.86 -15.48 -15.89
N GLN A 81 -8.02 -16.11 -15.66
CA GLN A 81 -9.19 -15.39 -15.15
C GLN A 81 -8.95 -14.96 -13.70
N LEU A 82 -8.47 -15.88 -12.86
CA LEU A 82 -8.13 -15.58 -11.48
C LEU A 82 -7.03 -14.52 -11.40
N ARG A 83 -5.97 -14.64 -12.22
CA ARG A 83 -4.89 -13.67 -12.30
C ARG A 83 -5.40 -12.27 -12.59
N ASN A 84 -6.28 -12.12 -13.57
CA ASN A 84 -6.83 -10.82 -13.95
C ASN A 84 -7.66 -10.22 -12.80
N GLN A 85 -8.55 -11.01 -12.20
CA GLN A 85 -9.37 -10.57 -11.05
C GLN A 85 -8.50 -10.12 -9.85
N LEU A 86 -7.43 -10.86 -9.56
CA LEU A 86 -6.52 -10.51 -8.48
C LEU A 86 -5.76 -9.21 -8.75
N ASN A 87 -5.28 -9.01 -9.98
CA ASN A 87 -4.58 -7.78 -10.35
C ASN A 87 -5.53 -6.57 -10.42
N GLU A 88 -6.77 -6.75 -10.88
CA GLU A 88 -7.80 -5.69 -10.80
C GLU A 88 -8.05 -5.27 -9.35
N LYS A 89 -8.27 -6.24 -8.45
CA LYS A 89 -8.46 -5.98 -7.02
C LYS A 89 -7.26 -5.28 -6.40
N TYR A 90 -6.05 -5.71 -6.74
CA TYR A 90 -4.81 -5.08 -6.30
C TYR A 90 -4.72 -3.62 -6.77
N ASN A 91 -4.95 -3.39 -8.06
CA ASN A 91 -4.88 -2.07 -8.68
C ASN A 91 -5.92 -1.11 -8.10
N ASP A 92 -7.12 -1.59 -7.77
CA ASP A 92 -8.14 -0.77 -7.10
C ASP A 92 -7.67 -0.27 -5.74
N LYS A 93 -6.98 -1.11 -4.96
CA LYS A 93 -6.42 -0.72 -3.65
C LYS A 93 -5.26 0.25 -3.80
N VAL A 94 -4.37 0.03 -4.77
CA VAL A 94 -3.30 0.98 -5.10
C VAL A 94 -3.88 2.33 -5.52
N LYS A 95 -4.94 2.34 -6.34
CA LYS A 95 -5.62 3.57 -6.78
C LYS A 95 -6.29 4.31 -5.62
N LYS A 96 -6.86 3.61 -4.65
CA LYS A 96 -7.38 4.21 -3.40
C LYS A 96 -6.28 4.93 -2.62
N VAL A 97 -5.13 4.29 -2.42
CA VAL A 97 -3.96 4.92 -1.80
C VAL A 97 -3.52 6.16 -2.58
N TRP A 98 -3.37 6.04 -3.90
CA TRP A 98 -3.00 7.16 -4.77
C TRP A 98 -3.95 8.35 -4.64
N ASN A 99 -5.26 8.11 -4.72
CA ASN A 99 -6.27 9.17 -4.70
C ASN A 99 -6.22 10.00 -3.42
N ILE A 100 -5.82 9.39 -2.30
CA ILE A 100 -5.64 10.07 -1.01
C ILE A 100 -4.28 10.75 -0.96
N MET A 101 -3.20 10.07 -1.37
CA MET A 101 -1.84 10.54 -1.17
C MET A 101 -1.35 11.56 -2.20
N LYS A 102 -1.94 11.60 -3.40
CA LYS A 102 -1.47 12.41 -4.54
C LYS A 102 -1.32 13.91 -4.25
N ASP A 103 -2.11 14.45 -3.32
CA ASP A 103 -2.09 15.88 -2.98
C ASP A 103 -1.06 16.19 -1.88
N TYR A 104 -0.36 15.17 -1.35
CA TYR A 104 0.59 15.27 -0.24
C TYR A 104 2.02 14.82 -0.60
N ILE A 105 2.25 14.37 -1.83
CA ILE A 105 3.53 13.85 -2.33
C ILE A 105 4.19 14.77 -3.35
#